data_AF-A0A0M0JGM6-F1
#
_entry.id   AF-A0A0M0JGM6-F1
#
_cell.length_a   1.000
_cell.length_b   1.000
_cell.length_c   1.000
_cell.angle_alpha   90.00
_cell.angle_beta   90.00
_cell.angle_gamma   90.00
#
_symmetry.space_group_name_H-M   'P 1'
#
loop_
_entity.id
_entity.type
_entity.pdbx_description
1 polymer ?
#
loop_
_entity_poly.entity_id
_entity_poly.type
_entity_poly.pdbx_seq_one_letter_code
_entity_poly.pdbx_strand_id
1 'polypeptide(L)'
;MPLPACWKSDAGLMRLRACPRRLALTPAISSGMAQSSGEVIIVPRNFVLLGELEKAEKGNTDMSISYGLVEQDDITLSSWQCTILGLPNTTVENRIISLLLYCGKEYPDRPPTVQFQTKVNYPFIDSKGELIVSKGPAAFRDWNRSRSLETALTALRAEMAKNGNNKLPQPAEGLMLCTFHSWFHSWYHSGSADVLSAATTAVAADVAVCSVP
;
A
#
# COMPACT_ATOMS: atom_id res chain seq x y z
N MET A 1 -18.97 -63.66 -13.03
CA MET A 1 -18.22 -63.04 -14.15
C MET A 1 -17.38 -61.91 -13.57
N PRO A 2 -16.12 -61.76 -14.00
CA PRO A 2 -14.92 -62.49 -13.54
C PRO A 2 -14.48 -62.05 -12.10
N LEU A 3 -14.13 -62.90 -11.13
CA LEU A 3 -13.01 -63.85 -10.94
C LEU A 3 -11.62 -63.21 -10.65
N PRO A 4 -10.75 -63.89 -9.84
CA PRO A 4 -10.27 -63.36 -8.56
C PRO A 4 -8.74 -63.53 -8.33
N ALA A 5 -8.31 -63.24 -7.09
CA ALA A 5 -7.23 -63.89 -6.32
C ALA A 5 -5.85 -64.16 -6.96
N CYS A 6 -4.78 -63.78 -6.25
CA CYS A 6 -3.70 -64.74 -5.96
C CYS A 6 -2.80 -64.26 -4.81
N TRP A 7 -3.07 -64.79 -3.62
CA TRP A 7 -2.12 -64.90 -2.52
C TRP A 7 -1.54 -66.32 -2.55
N LYS A 8 -0.21 -66.43 -2.44
CA LYS A 8 0.66 -67.56 -1.98
C LYS A 8 2.04 -67.40 -2.65
N SER A 9 3.18 -67.82 -2.11
CA SER A 9 3.71 -68.21 -0.79
C SER A 9 5.18 -68.59 -1.06
N ASP A 10 6.08 -68.37 -0.10
CA ASP A 10 7.32 -69.14 0.21
C ASP A 10 8.44 -68.20 0.70
N ALA A 11 8.77 -68.22 2.00
CA ALA A 11 9.67 -69.18 2.66
C ALA A 11 11.13 -69.02 2.23
N GLY A 12 11.98 -68.51 3.13
CA GLY A 12 13.41 -68.33 2.85
C GLY A 12 14.19 -67.63 3.96
N LEU A 13 14.36 -68.34 5.07
CA LEU A 13 15.25 -68.01 6.19
C LEU A 13 16.71 -67.83 5.72
N MET A 14 17.37 -66.70 6.07
CA MET A 14 18.78 -66.71 6.51
C MET A 14 19.15 -65.40 7.22
N ARG A 15 19.60 -65.54 8.47
CA ARG A 15 20.15 -64.51 9.36
C ARG A 15 21.64 -64.34 9.11
N LEU A 16 22.17 -63.11 9.16
CA LEU A 16 23.51 -62.76 9.66
C LEU A 16 23.47 -61.31 10.18
N ARG A 17 23.30 -61.09 11.49
CA ARG A 17 24.33 -60.76 12.50
C ARG A 17 25.17 -59.49 12.22
N ALA A 18 24.81 -58.45 12.98
CA ALA A 18 25.66 -57.54 13.76
C ALA A 18 26.83 -56.79 13.09
N CYS A 19 26.74 -55.46 13.09
CA CYS A 19 27.88 -54.57 13.25
C CYS A 19 27.68 -53.73 14.54
N PRO A 20 28.68 -53.65 15.45
CA PRO A 20 28.53 -53.09 16.78
C PRO A 20 28.83 -51.59 16.87
N ARG A 21 28.28 -50.97 17.93
CA ARG A 21 28.79 -49.80 18.67
C ARG A 21 29.33 -48.61 17.85
N ARG A 22 28.70 -47.45 18.05
CA ARG A 22 29.30 -46.36 18.83
C ARG A 22 28.22 -45.37 19.27
N LEU A 23 27.94 -45.34 20.57
CA LEU A 23 27.31 -44.21 21.23
C LEU A 23 28.20 -42.99 21.04
N ALA A 24 27.78 -42.05 20.20
CA ALA A 24 28.33 -40.71 20.18
C ALA A 24 27.30 -39.81 20.88
N LEU A 25 27.61 -39.45 22.12
CA LEU A 25 26.98 -38.35 22.84
C LEU A 25 27.20 -37.08 22.00
N THR A 26 26.17 -36.62 21.29
CA THR A 26 26.14 -35.22 20.88
C THR A 26 25.83 -34.41 22.14
N PRO A 27 26.62 -33.39 22.49
CA PRO A 27 26.17 -32.45 23.48
C PRO A 27 24.95 -31.75 22.88
N ALA A 28 23.81 -31.89 23.56
CA ALA A 28 22.71 -30.96 23.40
C ALA A 28 23.23 -29.60 23.89
N ILE A 29 23.92 -28.87 23.02
CA ILE A 29 24.11 -27.44 23.18
C ILE A 29 22.71 -26.89 22.95
N SER A 30 21.96 -26.78 24.04
CA SER A 30 20.81 -25.89 24.11
C SER A 30 21.36 -24.51 23.79
N SER A 31 21.31 -24.12 22.51
CA SER A 31 21.30 -22.72 22.13
C SER A 31 20.06 -22.13 22.80
N GLY A 32 20.23 -21.71 24.05
CA GLY A 32 19.45 -20.63 24.61
C GLY A 32 19.76 -19.44 23.72
N MET A 33 18.99 -19.31 22.63
CA MET A 33 18.87 -18.06 21.92
C MET A 33 18.45 -17.07 22.99
N ALA A 34 19.40 -16.22 23.37
CA ALA A 34 19.14 -15.08 24.21
C ALA A 34 17.96 -14.36 23.59
N GLN A 35 16.79 -14.47 24.22
CA GLN A 35 15.71 -13.54 23.99
C GLN A 35 16.25 -12.20 24.47
N SER A 36 16.90 -11.49 23.54
CA SER A 36 17.11 -10.06 23.63
C SER A 36 15.75 -9.49 23.97
N SER A 37 15.57 -9.12 25.23
CA SER A 37 14.49 -8.28 25.71
C SER A 37 14.56 -7.00 24.89
N GLY A 38 13.87 -7.01 23.76
CA GLY A 38 13.85 -5.95 22.78
C GLY A 38 13.19 -4.76 23.42
N GLU A 39 14.01 -3.85 23.92
CA GLU A 39 13.56 -2.51 24.27
C GLU A 39 12.95 -1.91 23.00
N VAL A 40 11.66 -1.60 23.06
CA VAL A 40 10.93 -1.00 21.94
C VAL A 40 11.45 0.42 21.77
N ILE A 41 12.43 0.62 20.90
CA ILE A 41 12.90 1.95 20.53
C ILE A 41 11.75 2.67 19.81
N ILE A 42 11.12 3.62 20.49
CA ILE A 42 10.04 4.43 19.92
C ILE A 42 10.68 5.53 19.07
N VAL A 43 10.70 5.31 17.75
CA VAL A 43 11.13 6.31 16.78
C VAL A 43 10.10 7.45 16.70
N PRO A 44 10.50 8.73 16.83
CA PRO A 44 9.59 9.87 16.69
C PRO A 44 9.00 10.00 15.27
N ARG A 45 7.80 10.59 15.17
CA ARG A 45 7.05 10.82 13.91
C ARG A 45 7.91 11.32 12.76
N ASN A 46 8.66 12.40 12.99
CA ASN A 46 9.40 13.06 11.91
C ASN A 46 10.51 12.17 11.33
N PHE A 47 11.17 11.34 12.15
CA PHE A 47 12.18 10.40 11.65
C PHE A 47 11.57 9.29 10.80
N VAL A 48 10.36 8.84 11.14
CA VAL A 48 9.62 7.87 10.31
C VAL A 48 9.30 8.48 8.95
N LEU A 49 8.73 9.68 8.94
CA LEU A 49 8.36 10.39 7.70
C LEU A 49 9.57 10.75 6.83
N LEU A 50 10.69 11.16 7.43
CA LEU A 50 11.95 11.39 6.72
C LEU A 50 12.48 10.09 6.08
N GLY A 51 12.41 8.97 6.81
CA GLY A 51 12.78 7.67 6.26
C GLY A 51 11.87 7.22 5.11
N GLU A 52 10.60 7.60 5.12
CA GLU A 52 9.67 7.36 4.01
C GLU A 52 9.97 8.25 2.80
N LEU A 53 10.32 9.51 3.02
CA LEU A 53 10.73 10.45 1.97
C LEU A 53 12.00 9.97 1.28
N GLU A 54 13.02 9.59 2.06
CA GLU A 54 14.28 9.08 1.54
C GLU A 54 14.08 7.84 0.67
N LYS A 55 13.14 6.96 1.04
CA LYS A 55 12.79 5.78 0.23
C LYS A 55 12.13 6.16 -1.09
N ALA A 56 11.24 7.14 -1.07
CA ALA A 56 10.58 7.64 -2.27
C ALA A 56 11.58 8.26 -3.26
N GLU A 57 12.46 9.13 -2.76
CA GLU A 57 13.46 9.82 -3.59
C GLU A 57 14.52 8.87 -4.16
N LYS A 58 14.85 7.81 -3.42
CA LYS A 58 15.73 6.74 -3.91
C LYS A 58 15.08 5.86 -4.97
N GLY A 59 13.77 5.97 -5.20
CA GLY A 59 13.03 5.12 -6.13
C GLY A 59 13.00 3.65 -5.71
N ASN A 60 13.16 3.36 -4.42
CA ASN A 60 13.14 1.99 -3.89
C ASN A 60 11.71 1.54 -3.52
N THR A 61 10.73 1.92 -4.33
CA THR A 61 9.32 1.58 -4.19
C THR A 61 8.90 0.68 -5.35
N ASP A 62 7.80 -0.04 -5.19
CA ASP A 62 7.18 -0.73 -6.34
C ASP A 62 6.93 0.28 -7.47
N MET A 63 7.32 -0.05 -8.70
CA MET A 63 7.20 0.83 -9.88
C MET A 63 5.74 1.20 -10.19
N SER A 64 4.78 0.53 -9.56
CA SER A 64 3.35 0.79 -9.71
C SER A 64 2.80 1.91 -8.85
N ILE A 65 3.57 2.38 -7.86
CA ILE A 65 3.17 3.44 -6.94
C ILE A 65 4.27 4.46 -6.81
N SER A 66 3.88 5.72 -6.65
CA SER A 66 4.81 6.80 -6.31
C SER A 66 4.17 7.72 -5.29
N TYR A 67 4.98 8.29 -4.42
CA TYR A 67 4.55 9.25 -3.42
C TYR A 67 5.66 10.25 -3.13
N GLY A 68 5.29 11.45 -2.74
CA GLY A 68 6.23 12.53 -2.41
C GLY A 68 5.51 13.63 -1.65
N LEU A 69 6.25 14.60 -1.12
CA LEU A 69 5.64 15.76 -0.48
C LEU A 69 4.91 16.62 -1.51
N VAL A 70 3.81 17.25 -1.09
CA VAL A 70 3.16 18.29 -1.90
C VAL A 70 4.03 19.54 -1.94
N GLU A 71 4.57 19.93 -0.79
CA GLU A 71 5.47 21.08 -0.60
C GLU A 71 6.83 20.57 -0.12
N GLN A 72 7.89 20.84 -0.88
CA GLN A 72 9.23 20.32 -0.57
C GLN A 72 9.86 20.97 0.66
N ASP A 73 9.39 22.15 1.04
CA ASP A 73 9.81 22.94 2.20
C ASP A 73 8.94 22.71 3.44
N ASP A 74 7.93 21.84 3.38
CA ASP A 74 7.11 21.47 4.54
C ASP A 74 7.93 20.69 5.58
N ILE A 75 8.39 21.40 6.61
CA ILE A 75 9.11 20.82 7.76
C ILE A 75 8.25 19.81 8.56
N THR A 76 6.93 19.87 8.43
CA THR A 76 6.02 19.01 9.18
C THR A 76 5.77 17.67 8.49
N LEU A 77 6.13 17.54 7.21
CA LEU A 77 5.99 16.34 6.38
C LEU A 77 4.56 15.79 6.42
N SER A 78 3.56 16.68 6.38
CA SER A 78 2.17 16.31 6.66
C SER A 78 1.40 15.96 5.41
N SER A 79 1.63 16.67 4.30
CA SER A 79 0.89 16.49 3.05
C SER A 79 1.71 15.76 1.99
N TRP A 80 1.17 14.65 1.49
CA TRP A 80 1.83 13.77 0.53
C TRP A 80 0.99 13.63 -0.72
N GLN A 81 1.57 13.96 -1.87
CA GLN A 81 1.01 13.65 -3.18
C GLN A 81 1.36 12.21 -3.53
N CYS A 82 0.38 11.42 -3.95
CA CYS A 82 0.58 10.02 -4.29
C CYS A 82 -0.10 9.66 -5.62
N THR A 83 0.49 8.70 -6.31
CA THR A 83 0.01 8.20 -7.59
C THR A 83 0.01 6.67 -7.56
N ILE A 84 -1.09 6.07 -8.00
CA ILE A 84 -1.23 4.63 -8.16
C ILE A 84 -1.47 4.34 -9.65
N LEU A 85 -0.68 3.44 -10.22
CA LEU A 85 -0.92 2.89 -11.54
C LEU A 85 -1.91 1.74 -11.44
N GLY A 86 -2.97 1.81 -12.27
CA GLY A 86 -3.97 0.77 -12.35
C GLY A 86 -3.39 -0.60 -12.70
N LEU A 87 -4.05 -1.65 -12.22
CA LEU A 87 -3.58 -3.02 -12.46
C LEU A 87 -3.94 -3.51 -13.87
N PRO A 88 -3.12 -4.39 -14.46
CA PRO A 88 -3.47 -5.03 -15.72
C PRO A 88 -4.73 -5.88 -15.56
N ASN A 89 -5.54 -6.00 -16.62
CA ASN A 89 -6.80 -6.76 -16.65
C ASN A 89 -7.89 -6.22 -15.70
N THR A 90 -7.85 -4.92 -15.38
CA THR A 90 -8.91 -4.26 -14.59
C THR A 90 -9.51 -3.11 -15.38
N THR A 91 -10.69 -2.64 -14.97
CA THR A 91 -11.35 -1.46 -15.58
C THR A 91 -10.56 -0.16 -15.43
N VAL A 92 -9.58 -0.12 -14.52
CA VAL A 92 -8.65 0.99 -14.32
C VAL A 92 -7.28 0.74 -14.94
N GLU A 93 -7.13 -0.27 -15.80
CA GLU A 93 -5.87 -0.56 -16.48
C GLU A 93 -5.34 0.67 -17.23
N ASN A 94 -4.03 0.88 -17.14
CA ASN A 94 -3.30 2.01 -17.73
C ASN A 94 -3.74 3.40 -17.26
N ARG A 95 -4.61 3.49 -16.24
CA ARG A 95 -5.00 4.77 -15.65
C ARG A 95 -4.05 5.18 -14.53
N ILE A 96 -3.74 6.47 -14.51
CA ILE A 96 -2.99 7.13 -13.44
C ILE A 96 -4.00 7.68 -12.43
N ILE A 97 -4.02 7.11 -11.22
CA ILE A 97 -4.91 7.54 -10.14
C ILE A 97 -4.11 8.41 -9.19
N SER A 98 -4.43 9.70 -9.14
CA SER A 98 -3.83 10.67 -8.21
C SER A 98 -4.66 10.77 -6.95
N LEU A 99 -3.98 10.78 -5.81
CA LEU A 99 -4.57 10.89 -4.49
C LEU A 99 -3.63 11.65 -3.55
N LEU A 100 -4.20 12.17 -2.48
CA LEU A 100 -3.50 12.89 -1.45
C LEU A 100 -3.58 12.12 -0.14
N LEU A 101 -2.44 11.99 0.52
CA LEU A 101 -2.31 11.43 1.86
C LEU A 101 -2.00 12.56 2.85
N TYR A 102 -2.74 12.60 3.95
CA TYR A 102 -2.49 13.51 5.06
C TYR A 102 -2.05 12.74 6.30
N CYS A 103 -0.79 12.94 6.69
CA CYS A 103 -0.17 12.38 7.87
C CYS A 103 -0.37 13.33 9.05
N GLY A 104 -1.39 13.06 9.89
CA GLY A 104 -1.67 13.87 11.07
C GLY A 104 -0.56 13.80 12.14
N LYS A 105 -0.75 14.53 13.24
CA LYS A 105 0.19 14.55 14.39
C LYS A 105 0.37 13.18 15.07
N GLU A 106 -0.61 12.31 14.91
CA GLU A 106 -0.68 10.98 15.51
C GLU A 106 -0.07 9.89 14.60
N TYR A 107 0.46 10.25 13.42
CA TYR A 107 1.19 9.33 12.57
C TYR A 107 2.57 9.02 13.19
N PRO A 108 3.07 7.76 13.18
CA PRO A 108 2.52 6.56 12.55
C PRO A 108 1.57 5.73 13.42
N ASP A 109 1.23 6.16 14.64
CA ASP A 109 0.35 5.38 15.52
C ASP A 109 -1.08 5.27 14.99
N ARG A 110 -1.54 6.28 14.24
CA ARG A 110 -2.80 6.27 13.48
C ARG A 110 -2.56 6.30 11.97
N PRO A 111 -3.49 5.72 11.16
CA PRO A 111 -3.37 5.74 9.71
C PRO A 111 -3.46 7.17 9.15
N PRO A 112 -2.83 7.44 8.00
CA PRO A 112 -3.01 8.69 7.29
C PRO A 112 -4.42 8.77 6.71
N THR A 113 -4.91 10.00 6.54
CA THR A 113 -6.17 10.24 5.82
C THR A 113 -5.90 10.22 4.32
N VAL A 114 -6.80 9.60 3.54
CA VAL A 114 -6.63 9.43 2.10
C VAL A 114 -7.78 10.12 1.37
N GLN A 115 -7.42 10.97 0.40
CA GLN A 115 -8.36 11.67 -0.46
C GLN A 115 -7.99 11.46 -1.93
N PHE A 116 -8.87 10.84 -2.70
CA PHE A 116 -8.71 10.68 -4.14
C PHE A 116 -8.93 12.01 -4.85
N GLN A 117 -8.06 12.33 -5.79
CA GLN A 117 -8.18 13.51 -6.66
C GLN A 117 -8.81 13.10 -8.00
N THR A 118 -8.36 11.96 -8.55
CA THR A 118 -8.97 11.35 -9.72
C THR A 118 -10.31 10.73 -9.35
N LYS A 119 -11.34 10.98 -10.17
CA LYS A 119 -12.66 10.39 -9.98
C LYS A 119 -12.61 8.89 -10.27
N VAL A 120 -12.87 8.08 -9.25
CA VAL A 120 -12.89 6.62 -9.33
C VAL A 120 -14.15 6.09 -8.66
N ASN A 121 -14.67 4.96 -9.16
CA ASN A 121 -15.87 4.33 -8.64
C ASN A 121 -15.51 3.04 -7.89
N TYR A 122 -15.41 3.14 -6.57
CA TYR A 122 -15.19 2.00 -5.68
C TYR A 122 -16.04 2.11 -4.41
N PRO A 123 -16.47 0.98 -3.81
CA PRO A 123 -17.37 0.99 -2.65
C PRO A 123 -16.73 1.52 -1.36
N PHE A 124 -15.41 1.66 -1.34
CA PHE A 124 -14.64 2.20 -0.21
C PHE A 124 -14.28 3.68 -0.37
N ILE A 125 -14.80 4.36 -1.40
CA ILE A 125 -14.55 5.78 -1.66
C ILE A 125 -15.88 6.51 -1.59
N ASP A 126 -15.94 7.60 -0.81
CA ASP A 126 -17.12 8.45 -0.75
C ASP A 126 -17.23 9.34 -2.00
N SER A 127 -18.42 9.92 -2.23
CA SER A 127 -18.71 10.94 -3.24
C SER A 127 -17.73 12.12 -3.27
N LYS A 128 -17.12 12.45 -2.13
CA LYS A 128 -16.09 13.50 -1.98
C LYS A 128 -14.68 13.05 -2.32
N GLY A 129 -14.47 11.75 -2.57
CA GLY A 129 -13.15 11.15 -2.78
C GLY A 129 -12.46 10.67 -1.50
N GLU A 130 -13.09 10.74 -0.33
CA GLU A 130 -12.47 10.29 0.92
C GLU A 130 -12.54 8.77 1.08
N LEU A 131 -11.48 8.17 1.64
CA LEU A 131 -11.44 6.74 1.93
C LEU A 131 -12.31 6.39 3.13
N ILE A 132 -13.27 5.49 2.92
CA ILE A 132 -14.12 4.92 3.96
C ILE A 132 -13.36 3.74 4.61
N VAL A 133 -12.69 3.99 5.73
CA VAL A 133 -11.82 3.02 6.43
C VAL A 133 -12.54 1.68 6.71
N SER A 134 -13.83 1.70 7.06
CA SER A 134 -14.58 0.47 7.38
C SER A 134 -14.76 -0.49 6.19
N LYS A 135 -14.85 0.05 4.97
CA LYS A 135 -15.01 -0.70 3.72
C LYS A 135 -13.71 -0.86 2.94
N GLY A 136 -12.68 -0.09 3.30
CA GLY A 136 -11.39 -0.06 2.65
C GLY A 136 -10.48 -1.24 2.99
N PRO A 137 -9.20 -1.14 2.58
CA PRO A 137 -8.21 -2.19 2.81
C PRO A 137 -8.03 -2.50 4.30
N ALA A 138 -7.77 -3.76 4.63
CA ALA A 138 -7.41 -4.18 5.99
C ALA A 138 -6.18 -3.43 6.52
N ALA A 139 -5.33 -2.94 5.61
CA ALA A 139 -4.20 -2.07 5.92
C ALA A 139 -4.59 -0.81 6.71
N PHE A 140 -5.78 -0.24 6.50
CA PHE A 140 -6.26 0.95 7.22
C PHE A 140 -7.11 0.60 8.44
N ARG A 141 -7.80 -0.54 8.40
CA ARG A 141 -8.65 -1.00 9.51
C ARG A 141 -7.85 -1.45 10.72
N ASP A 142 -6.84 -2.28 10.48
CA ASP A 142 -6.03 -2.89 11.53
C ASP A 142 -4.65 -2.21 11.59
N TRP A 143 -4.64 -0.87 11.55
CA TRP A 143 -3.42 -0.07 11.41
C TRP A 143 -2.45 -0.33 12.58
N ASN A 144 -1.16 -0.36 12.23
CA ASN A 144 -0.06 -0.49 13.18
C ASN A 144 1.06 0.45 12.73
N ARG A 145 1.77 1.06 13.69
CA ARG A 145 2.94 1.91 13.48
C ARG A 145 4.07 1.29 12.65
N SER A 146 4.08 -0.02 12.47
CA SER A 146 5.03 -0.71 11.58
C SER A 146 4.68 -0.59 10.10
N ARG A 147 3.49 -0.08 9.75
CA ARG A 147 3.04 0.13 8.36
C ARG A 147 3.52 1.49 7.85
N SER A 148 3.84 1.52 6.57
CA SER A 148 4.31 2.71 5.85
C SER A 148 3.29 3.24 4.85
N LEU A 149 3.52 4.45 4.31
CA LEU A 149 2.75 5.00 3.19
C LEU A 149 2.79 4.07 1.97
N GLU A 150 3.95 3.50 1.67
CA GLU A 150 4.10 2.48 0.63
C GLU A 150 3.14 1.30 0.84
N THR A 151 3.12 0.73 2.06
CA THR A 151 2.24 -0.38 2.42
C THR A 151 0.76 0.00 2.24
N ALA A 152 0.41 1.24 2.60
CA ALA A 152 -0.94 1.78 2.47
C ALA A 152 -1.37 1.90 0.99
N LEU A 153 -0.50 2.42 0.13
CA LEU A 153 -0.74 2.57 -1.30
C LEU A 153 -0.79 1.22 -2.02
N THR A 154 0.11 0.30 -1.70
CA THR A 154 0.08 -1.07 -2.22
C THR A 154 -1.21 -1.79 -1.82
N ALA A 155 -1.70 -1.59 -0.59
CA ALA A 155 -2.95 -2.17 -0.14
C ALA A 155 -4.18 -1.56 -0.85
N LEU A 156 -4.18 -0.24 -1.12
CA LEU A 156 -5.22 0.40 -1.92
C LEU A 156 -5.25 -0.18 -3.33
N ARG A 157 -4.08 -0.31 -3.96
CA ARG A 157 -3.94 -0.94 -5.28
C ARG A 157 -4.50 -2.37 -5.26
N ALA A 158 -4.12 -3.18 -4.27
CA ALA A 158 -4.63 -4.55 -4.15
C ALA A 158 -6.17 -4.63 -3.96
N GLU A 159 -6.78 -3.70 -3.22
CA GLU A 159 -8.25 -3.66 -3.07
C GLU A 159 -8.98 -3.29 -4.37
N MET A 160 -8.37 -2.50 -5.25
CA MET A 160 -8.93 -2.25 -6.59
C MET A 160 -8.95 -3.53 -7.44
N ALA A 161 -7.98 -4.42 -7.24
CA ALA A 161 -7.86 -5.69 -7.95
C ALA A 161 -8.81 -6.78 -7.44
N LYS A 162 -9.41 -6.58 -6.26
CA LYS A 162 -10.22 -7.60 -5.58
C LYS A 162 -11.42 -8.00 -6.42
N ASN A 163 -11.77 -9.28 -6.35
CA ASN A 163 -12.91 -9.85 -7.07
C ASN A 163 -14.20 -9.08 -6.71
N GLY A 164 -14.82 -8.46 -7.71
CA GLY A 164 -15.99 -7.60 -7.56
C GLY A 164 -15.69 -6.12 -7.85
N ASN A 165 -14.51 -5.63 -7.50
CA ASN A 165 -14.08 -4.25 -7.75
C ASN A 165 -13.44 -4.08 -9.14
N ASN A 166 -12.70 -5.09 -9.58
CA ASN A 166 -11.95 -5.07 -10.85
C ASN A 166 -12.83 -4.83 -12.10
N LYS A 167 -14.12 -5.16 -12.05
CA LYS A 167 -15.08 -5.06 -13.16
C LYS A 167 -16.09 -3.92 -13.00
N LEU A 168 -15.93 -3.04 -11.99
CA LEU A 168 -16.87 -1.94 -11.78
C LEU A 168 -16.78 -0.92 -12.92
N PRO A 169 -17.92 -0.38 -13.40
CA PRO A 169 -17.90 0.67 -14.41
C PRO A 169 -17.23 1.92 -13.83
N GLN A 170 -16.16 2.35 -14.49
CA GLN A 170 -15.40 3.54 -14.09
C GLN A 170 -15.85 4.76 -14.89
N PRO A 171 -15.77 5.96 -14.30
CA PRO A 171 -15.98 7.21 -15.02
C PRO A 171 -14.92 7.41 -16.12
N ALA A 172 -15.13 8.40 -17.00
CA ALA A 172 -14.13 8.76 -18.00
C ALA A 172 -12.78 9.09 -17.36
N GLU A 173 -11.71 8.71 -18.04
CA GLU A 173 -10.34 8.98 -17.60
C GLU A 173 -10.06 10.50 -17.59
N GLY A 174 -9.15 10.94 -16.71
CA GLY A 174 -8.78 12.36 -16.59
C GLY A 174 -9.80 13.23 -15.85
N LEU A 175 -10.97 12.68 -15.46
CA LEU A 175 -11.91 13.41 -14.62
C LEU A 175 -11.35 13.60 -13.21
N MET A 176 -11.07 14.85 -12.87
CA MET A 176 -10.74 15.26 -11.50
C MET A 176 -12.02 15.51 -10.70
N LEU A 177 -12.01 15.17 -9.41
CA LEU A 177 -13.12 15.52 -8.52
C LEU A 177 -13.19 17.05 -8.38
N CYS A 178 -14.36 17.67 -8.60
CA CYS A 178 -14.52 19.12 -8.49
C CYS A 178 -14.11 19.66 -7.10
N THR A 179 -14.26 18.83 -6.06
CA THR A 179 -13.80 19.12 -4.70
C THR A 179 -12.28 19.28 -4.62
N PHE A 180 -11.50 18.62 -5.49
CA PHE A 180 -10.05 18.79 -5.53
C PHE A 180 -9.66 20.22 -5.89
N HIS A 181 -10.26 20.84 -6.91
CA HIS A 181 -9.87 22.19 -7.31
C HIS A 181 -10.16 23.23 -6.21
N SER A 182 -11.33 23.13 -5.57
CA SER A 182 -11.70 24.01 -4.47
C SER A 182 -10.90 23.73 -3.19
N TRP A 183 -10.65 22.46 -2.86
CA TRP A 183 -9.85 22.07 -1.71
C TRP A 183 -8.37 22.46 -1.90
N PHE A 184 -7.80 22.23 -3.08
CA PHE A 184 -6.44 22.62 -3.44
C PHE A 184 -6.27 24.13 -3.39
N HIS A 185 -7.18 24.92 -3.98
CA HIS A 185 -7.13 26.39 -3.87
C HIS A 185 -7.30 26.87 -2.43
N SER A 186 -8.22 26.27 -1.67
CA SER A 186 -8.43 26.63 -0.27
C SER A 186 -7.22 26.27 0.61
N TRP A 187 -6.58 25.14 0.34
CA TRP A 187 -5.40 24.68 1.04
C TRP A 187 -4.18 25.54 0.66
N TYR A 188 -3.93 25.75 -0.64
CA TYR A 188 -2.88 26.60 -1.21
C TYR A 188 -2.97 28.07 -0.73
N HIS A 189 -4.17 28.62 -0.56
CA HIS A 189 -4.34 29.96 0.03
C HIS A 189 -4.30 29.98 1.57
N SER A 190 -4.43 28.83 2.24
CA SER A 190 -4.45 28.75 3.71
C SER A 190 -3.06 28.56 4.35
N GLY A 191 -2.00 28.35 3.57
CA GLY A 191 -0.64 28.17 4.10
C GLY A 191 0.44 28.72 3.16
N SER A 192 1.14 29.75 3.64
CA SER A 192 2.34 30.38 3.05
C SER A 192 2.12 31.26 1.81
N ALA A 193 1.49 32.42 2.03
CA ALA A 193 1.49 33.53 1.10
C ALA A 193 2.86 34.22 1.06
N ASP A 194 3.87 33.62 0.43
CA ASP A 194 5.13 34.30 0.04
C ASP A 194 5.94 33.44 -0.96
N VAL A 195 5.46 33.25 -2.20
CA VAL A 195 6.23 33.31 -3.47
C VAL A 195 5.37 32.87 -4.66
N LEU A 196 4.54 33.78 -5.18
CA LEU A 196 4.00 33.69 -6.54
C LEU A 196 4.75 34.67 -7.42
N SER A 197 5.85 34.23 -8.02
CA SER A 197 6.49 34.95 -9.14
C SER A 197 6.98 34.06 -10.29
N ALA A 198 6.67 32.76 -10.34
CA ALA A 198 7.26 31.91 -11.39
C ALA A 198 6.39 30.80 -11.97
N ALA A 199 5.06 30.84 -11.86
CA ALA A 199 4.21 29.88 -12.56
C ALA A 199 2.93 30.49 -13.17
N THR A 200 3.03 31.73 -13.68
CA THR A 200 2.07 32.22 -14.68
C THR A 200 2.60 31.79 -16.05
N THR A 201 2.32 30.56 -16.48
CA THR A 201 2.10 30.12 -17.89
C THR A 201 1.85 28.61 -17.89
N ALA A 202 0.65 28.16 -17.54
CA ALA A 202 0.09 26.87 -17.96
C ALA A 202 -1.36 26.66 -17.46
N VAL A 203 -2.26 27.65 -17.59
CA VAL A 203 -3.71 27.38 -17.46
C VAL A 203 -4.46 28.23 -18.48
N ALA A 204 -4.34 27.85 -19.74
CA ALA A 204 -5.17 28.37 -20.82
C ALA A 204 -5.47 27.22 -21.80
N ALA A 205 -6.28 26.26 -21.36
CA ALA A 205 -7.17 25.43 -22.17
C ALA A 205 -7.73 24.28 -21.33
N ASP A 206 -8.83 24.49 -20.60
CA ASP A 206 -9.89 23.48 -20.45
C ASP A 206 -11.14 24.01 -19.71
N VAL A 207 -11.63 25.17 -20.13
CA VAL A 207 -12.98 25.63 -19.76
C VAL A 207 -13.79 25.76 -21.05
N ALA A 208 -14.15 24.62 -21.64
CA ALA A 208 -15.08 24.59 -22.77
C ALA A 208 -15.78 23.24 -23.01
N VAL A 209 -16.18 22.49 -21.97
CA VAL A 209 -17.21 21.43 -22.15
C VAL A 209 -18.10 21.36 -20.92
N CYS A 210 -19.07 22.27 -20.83
CA CYS A 210 -20.31 22.11 -20.04
C CYS A 210 -21.18 23.37 -20.21
N SER A 211 -21.76 23.58 -21.40
CA SER A 211 -22.94 24.46 -21.59
C SER A 211 -23.48 24.34 -23.02
N VAL A 212 -24.44 23.43 -23.25
CA VAL A 212 -25.58 23.56 -24.18
C VAL A 212 -26.69 22.64 -23.61
N PRO A 213 -27.96 23.04 -23.55
CA PRO A 213 -28.78 23.45 -24.69
C PRO A 213 -28.97 24.96 -24.86
#